data_AF-A0A561CI24-F1
#
_entry.id   AF-A0A561CI24-F1
#
_cell.length_a   1.000
_cell.length_b   1.000
_cell.length_c   1.000
_cell.angle_alpha   90.00
_cell.angle_beta   90.00
_cell.angle_gamma   90.00
#
_symmetry.space_group_name_H-M   'P 1'
#
loop_
_entity.id
_entity.type
_entity.pdbx_description
1 polymer ?
#
loop_
_entity_poly.entity_id
_entity_poly.type
_entity_poly.pdbx_seq_one_letter_code
_entity_poly.pdbx_strand_id
1 'polypeptide(L)'
;MSLMLTLFLSNLINHPHFAHSYQIFYSNFREKIGSLKYERSLRSRYFFVGIFLPPLIIGGLLCLLFLELPRVFGLAANTMFFFVGWHYVKQGYGMAMLDAALKKKFFNSMEKKSLLQNAYAVWIFSWVLINFSLQGNSTKYFGVSYFVVPIPVWLLAISAVGCTWFSCRLLLVLVRRFRSDVPLPVNGVVAYLVTLYVWLLFRDPIAILWIPLFHSLQYLTVVWRFKINKITSERSSPVSPVYRIAIFAAIGFGLGYMAFWRFPEWLDANVSYNKEIFGPSAFFYISWIFINIHHYFIDSIMWRKGNMDVMQYLFESPVPIVAPKGKKDCSSPETGVVTT
;
A
#
# COMPACT_ATOMS: atom_id res chain seq x y z
N MET A 1 9.49 -17.40 20.43
CA MET A 1 8.66 -17.68 19.24
C MET A 1 9.58 -18.12 18.12
N SER A 2 9.31 -19.25 17.44
CA SER A 2 10.26 -19.80 16.46
C SER A 2 10.30 -18.98 15.16
N LEU A 3 11.47 -18.94 14.50
CA LEU A 3 11.67 -18.29 13.20
C LEU A 3 10.66 -18.78 12.15
N MET A 4 10.37 -20.07 12.15
CA MET A 4 9.40 -20.70 11.26
C MET A 4 7.99 -20.17 11.47
N LEU A 5 7.55 -20.03 12.72
CA LEU A 5 6.23 -19.46 13.02
C LEU A 5 6.13 -18.00 12.56
N THR A 6 7.20 -17.23 12.75
CA THR A 6 7.25 -15.82 12.31
C THR A 6 7.14 -15.71 10.79
N LEU A 7 7.92 -16.50 10.06
CA LEU A 7 7.89 -16.54 8.60
C LEU A 7 6.53 -17.02 8.07
N PHE A 8 5.96 -18.06 8.67
CA PHE A 8 4.65 -18.56 8.30
C PHE A 8 3.57 -17.49 8.45
N LEU A 9 3.49 -16.86 9.62
CA LEU A 9 2.49 -15.80 9.88
C LEU A 9 2.69 -14.59 8.95
N SER A 10 3.94 -14.15 8.78
CA SER A 10 4.27 -13.03 7.91
C SER A 10 3.79 -13.28 6.48
N ASN A 11 4.07 -14.45 5.92
CA ASN A 11 3.63 -14.83 4.58
C ASN A 11 2.11 -15.04 4.48
N LEU A 12 1.50 -15.69 5.48
CA LEU A 12 0.06 -16.00 5.51
C LEU A 12 -0.80 -14.74 5.42
N ILE A 13 -0.40 -13.66 6.10
CA ILE A 13 -1.12 -12.38 6.08
C ILE A 13 -0.66 -11.49 4.92
N ASN A 14 0.61 -11.54 4.54
CA ASN A 14 1.15 -10.63 3.54
C ASN A 14 0.70 -10.97 2.11
N HIS A 15 0.62 -12.24 1.72
CA HIS A 15 0.16 -12.59 0.37
C HIS A 15 -1.29 -12.15 0.05
N PRO A 16 -2.31 -12.41 0.90
CA PRO A 16 -3.66 -11.93 0.62
C PRO A 16 -3.73 -10.41 0.65
N HIS A 17 -2.88 -9.74 1.44
CA HIS A 17 -2.73 -8.28 1.41
C HIS A 17 -2.42 -7.79 -0.02
N PHE A 18 -1.37 -8.31 -0.66
CA PHE A 18 -1.05 -7.96 -2.03
C PHE A 18 -2.22 -8.27 -2.97
N ALA A 19 -2.74 -9.49 -2.93
CA ALA A 19 -3.81 -9.92 -3.83
C ALA A 19 -5.08 -9.07 -3.72
N HIS A 20 -5.44 -8.64 -2.51
CA HIS A 20 -6.57 -7.74 -2.31
C HIS A 20 -6.35 -6.36 -2.94
N SER A 21 -5.13 -5.82 -2.94
CA SER A 21 -4.82 -4.61 -3.72
C SER A 21 -5.12 -4.81 -5.19
N TYR A 22 -4.68 -5.93 -5.78
CA TYR A 22 -4.95 -6.24 -7.19
C TYR A 22 -6.45 -6.38 -7.46
N GLN A 23 -7.18 -7.10 -6.61
CA GLN A 23 -8.63 -7.27 -6.75
C GLN A 23 -9.37 -5.92 -6.73
N ILE A 24 -9.03 -5.01 -5.81
CA ILE A 24 -9.67 -3.69 -5.73
C ILE A 24 -9.22 -2.83 -6.91
N PHE A 25 -7.92 -2.79 -7.19
CA PHE A 25 -7.34 -1.97 -8.24
C PHE A 25 -7.93 -2.28 -9.61
N TYR A 26 -7.96 -3.57 -9.99
CA TYR A 26 -8.50 -4.02 -11.27
C TYR A 26 -10.03 -4.19 -11.29
N SER A 27 -10.72 -4.07 -10.16
CA SER A 27 -12.19 -4.01 -10.17
C SER A 27 -12.67 -2.78 -10.95
N ASN A 28 -13.60 -2.98 -11.88
CA ASN A 28 -14.14 -1.95 -12.78
C ASN A 28 -13.04 -1.15 -13.51
N PHE A 29 -11.92 -1.79 -13.86
CA PHE A 29 -10.75 -1.09 -14.40
C PHE A 29 -11.03 -0.28 -15.67
N ARG A 30 -11.88 -0.80 -16.57
CA ARG A 30 -12.32 -0.08 -17.79
C ARG A 30 -12.99 1.25 -17.46
N GLU A 31 -13.82 1.28 -16.42
CA GLU A 31 -14.46 2.52 -15.94
C GLU A 31 -13.42 3.48 -15.37
N LYS A 32 -12.46 2.98 -14.59
CA LYS A 32 -11.40 3.80 -13.97
C LYS A 32 -10.48 4.49 -14.97
N ILE A 33 -10.28 3.93 -16.16
CA ILE A 33 -9.47 4.56 -17.21
C ILE A 33 -10.30 5.34 -18.25
N GLY A 34 -11.56 4.95 -18.46
CA GLY A 34 -12.41 5.51 -19.51
C GLY A 34 -13.41 6.58 -19.05
N SER A 35 -13.95 6.47 -17.83
CA SER A 35 -15.08 7.28 -17.36
C SER A 35 -14.68 8.71 -16.96
N LEU A 36 -15.54 9.68 -17.25
CA LEU A 36 -15.40 11.06 -16.75
C LEU A 36 -15.62 11.19 -15.24
N LYS A 37 -16.11 10.13 -14.56
CA LYS A 37 -16.20 10.05 -13.09
C LYS A 37 -14.82 10.28 -12.43
N TYR A 38 -13.74 9.90 -13.10
CA TYR A 38 -12.38 10.04 -12.56
C TYR A 38 -11.63 11.21 -13.21
N GLU A 39 -10.96 12.01 -12.39
CA GLU A 39 -10.08 13.09 -12.86
C GLU A 39 -9.06 12.56 -13.88
N ARG A 40 -8.75 13.35 -14.92
CA ARG A 40 -7.79 12.96 -15.97
C ARG A 40 -6.45 12.52 -15.40
N SER A 41 -5.95 13.22 -14.38
CA SER A 41 -4.69 12.89 -13.72
C SER A 41 -4.70 11.51 -13.06
N LEU A 42 -5.85 11.08 -12.52
CA LEU A 42 -6.02 9.77 -11.89
C LEU A 42 -6.19 8.67 -12.94
N ARG A 43 -6.95 8.93 -14.01
CA ARG A 43 -7.09 8.01 -15.16
C ARG A 43 -5.75 7.67 -15.79
N SER A 44 -4.92 8.67 -16.08
CA SER A 44 -3.58 8.45 -16.64
C SER A 44 -2.68 7.63 -15.72
N ARG A 45 -2.81 7.79 -14.39
CA ARG A 45 -2.09 6.96 -13.41
C ARG A 45 -2.58 5.52 -13.40
N TYR A 46 -3.89 5.28 -13.43
CA TYR A 46 -4.45 3.93 -13.54
C TYR A 46 -4.00 3.25 -14.83
N PHE A 47 -4.00 3.96 -15.96
CA PHE A 47 -3.49 3.45 -17.23
C PHE A 47 -2.00 3.08 -17.12
N PHE A 48 -1.17 4.01 -16.65
CA PHE A 48 0.27 3.78 -16.54
C PHE A 48 0.58 2.60 -15.59
N VAL A 49 0.05 2.63 -14.36
CA VAL A 49 0.33 1.60 -13.35
C VAL A 49 -0.33 0.26 -13.71
N GLY A 50 -1.51 0.27 -14.32
CA GLY A 50 -2.27 -0.95 -14.58
C GLY A 50 -1.94 -1.65 -15.89
N ILE A 51 -1.44 -0.92 -16.90
CA ILE A 51 -1.17 -1.45 -18.26
C ILE A 51 0.30 -1.33 -18.63
N PHE A 52 0.91 -0.15 -18.46
CA PHE A 52 2.27 0.10 -18.97
C PHE A 52 3.38 -0.41 -18.03
N LEU A 53 3.23 -0.16 -16.74
CA LEU A 53 4.25 -0.48 -15.73
C LEU A 53 4.49 -2.00 -15.58
N PRO A 54 3.47 -2.88 -15.60
CA PRO A 54 3.70 -4.32 -15.46
C PRO A 54 4.59 -4.95 -16.53
N PRO A 55 4.33 -4.78 -17.84
CA PRO A 55 5.21 -5.31 -18.88
C PRO A 55 6.58 -4.64 -18.87
N LEU A 56 6.68 -3.37 -18.45
CA LEU A 56 7.99 -2.72 -18.28
C LEU A 56 8.85 -3.42 -17.22
N ILE A 57 8.28 -3.72 -16.05
CA ILE A 57 9.02 -4.39 -14.96
C ILE A 57 9.32 -5.84 -15.35
N ILE A 58 8.31 -6.61 -15.76
CA ILE A 58 8.48 -8.03 -16.11
C ILE A 58 9.40 -8.18 -17.31
N GLY A 59 9.14 -7.44 -18.39
CA GLY A 59 9.97 -7.48 -19.60
C GLY A 59 11.41 -7.05 -19.34
N GLY A 60 11.62 -6.02 -18.50
CA GLY A 60 12.95 -5.62 -18.06
C GLY A 60 13.68 -6.73 -17.31
N LEU A 61 13.02 -7.36 -16.33
CA LEU A 61 13.62 -8.45 -15.54
C LEU A 61 13.92 -9.70 -16.37
N LEU A 62 13.01 -10.08 -17.28
CA LEU A 62 13.23 -11.21 -18.20
C LEU A 62 14.37 -10.92 -19.17
N CYS A 63 14.46 -9.69 -19.68
CA CYS A 63 15.57 -9.26 -20.53
C CYS A 63 16.91 -9.40 -19.80
N LEU A 64 17.00 -8.95 -18.54
CA LEU A 64 18.21 -9.09 -17.72
C LEU A 64 18.58 -10.56 -17.44
N LEU A 65 17.59 -11.42 -17.26
CA LEU A 65 17.78 -12.86 -17.06
C LEU A 65 18.35 -13.51 -18.34
N PHE A 66 17.71 -13.30 -19.49
CA PHE A 66 18.07 -13.97 -20.74
C PHE A 66 19.28 -13.36 -21.45
N LEU A 67 19.62 -12.09 -21.19
CA LEU A 67 20.89 -11.50 -21.60
C LEU A 67 22.04 -11.80 -20.63
N GLU A 68 21.80 -12.62 -19.60
CA GLU A 68 22.80 -13.03 -18.61
C GLU A 68 23.53 -11.83 -17.95
N LEU A 69 22.76 -10.85 -17.46
CA LEU A 69 23.27 -9.64 -16.81
C LEU A 69 23.12 -9.68 -15.28
N PRO A 70 23.84 -10.55 -14.54
CA PRO A 70 23.59 -10.82 -13.11
C PRO A 70 23.78 -9.60 -12.21
N ARG A 71 24.72 -8.70 -12.52
CA ARG A 71 24.96 -7.49 -11.73
C ARG A 71 23.74 -6.56 -11.74
N VAL A 72 23.19 -6.30 -12.93
CA VAL A 72 22.01 -5.43 -13.10
C VAL A 72 20.75 -6.15 -12.62
N PHE A 73 20.68 -7.47 -12.77
CA PHE A 73 19.60 -8.28 -12.21
C PHE A 73 19.55 -8.18 -10.67
N GLY A 74 20.72 -8.23 -10.01
CA GLY A 74 20.84 -8.02 -8.56
C GLY A 74 20.47 -6.61 -8.09
N LEU A 75 20.56 -5.59 -8.96
CA LEU A 75 20.11 -4.22 -8.68
C LEU A 75 18.58 -4.13 -8.55
N ALA A 76 17.83 -5.08 -9.13
CA ALA A 76 16.38 -5.09 -9.04
C ALA A 76 15.89 -5.28 -7.59
N ALA A 77 16.56 -6.12 -6.80
CA ALA A 77 16.28 -6.25 -5.36
C ALA A 77 16.57 -4.96 -4.60
N ASN A 78 17.69 -4.31 -4.89
CA ASN A 78 18.01 -3.02 -4.27
C ASN A 78 16.94 -1.96 -4.60
N THR A 79 16.51 -1.92 -5.86
CA THR A 79 15.43 -1.06 -6.35
C THR A 79 14.12 -1.36 -5.65
N MET A 80 13.75 -2.64 -5.48
CA MET A 80 12.58 -3.02 -4.69
C MET A 80 12.69 -2.51 -3.25
N PHE A 81 13.81 -2.71 -2.56
CA PHE A 81 13.99 -2.23 -1.18
C PHE A 81 13.98 -0.70 -1.07
N PHE A 82 14.45 0.03 -2.09
CA PHE A 82 14.26 1.46 -2.18
C PHE A 82 12.76 1.82 -2.17
N PHE A 83 11.95 1.16 -3.01
CA PHE A 83 10.52 1.41 -3.06
C PHE A 83 9.73 0.87 -1.86
N VAL A 84 10.20 -0.19 -1.17
CA VAL A 84 9.63 -0.65 0.11
C VAL A 84 9.61 0.51 1.11
N GLY A 85 10.74 1.20 1.29
CA GLY A 85 10.83 2.33 2.22
C GLY A 85 9.88 3.46 1.84
N TRP A 86 9.80 3.78 0.55
CA TRP A 86 8.88 4.79 0.01
C TRP A 86 7.41 4.44 0.29
N HIS A 87 7.05 3.18 0.05
CA HIS A 87 5.72 2.65 0.29
C HIS A 87 5.36 2.76 1.77
N TYR A 88 6.24 2.32 2.66
CA TYR A 88 6.00 2.34 4.10
C TYR A 88 5.82 3.75 4.64
N VAL A 89 6.68 4.70 4.29
CA VAL A 89 6.50 6.07 4.79
C VAL A 89 5.21 6.72 4.29
N LYS A 90 4.77 6.37 3.08
CA LYS A 90 3.47 6.82 2.55
C LYS A 90 2.29 6.15 3.23
N GLN A 91 2.39 4.86 3.56
CA GLN A 91 1.39 4.19 4.38
C GLN A 91 1.29 4.82 5.76
N GLY A 92 2.42 5.04 6.45
CA GLY A 92 2.44 5.69 7.76
C GLY A 92 1.77 7.08 7.70
N TYR A 93 2.09 7.87 6.67
CA TYR A 93 1.42 9.15 6.42
C TYR A 93 -0.09 8.97 6.17
N GLY A 94 -0.46 7.99 5.34
CA GLY A 94 -1.85 7.64 5.05
C GLY A 94 -2.65 7.28 6.30
N MET A 95 -2.07 6.50 7.23
CA MET A 95 -2.70 6.14 8.50
C MET A 95 -2.92 7.36 9.39
N ALA A 96 -1.97 8.30 9.44
CA ALA A 96 -2.15 9.57 10.13
C ALA A 96 -3.31 10.39 9.54
N MET A 97 -3.41 10.46 8.21
CA MET A 97 -4.50 11.16 7.53
C MET A 97 -5.86 10.47 7.69
N LEU A 98 -5.88 9.14 7.66
CA LEU A 98 -7.09 8.34 7.85
C LEU A 98 -7.65 8.53 9.27
N ASP A 99 -6.82 8.39 10.31
CA ASP A 99 -7.27 8.60 11.70
C ASP A 99 -7.74 10.04 11.93
N ALA A 100 -7.02 11.03 11.36
CA ALA A 100 -7.40 12.43 11.39
C ALA A 100 -8.78 12.67 10.77
N ALA A 101 -9.04 12.09 9.59
CA ALA A 101 -10.30 12.26 8.89
C ALA A 101 -11.48 11.59 9.62
N LEU A 102 -11.27 10.35 10.11
CA LEU A 102 -12.31 9.60 10.83
C LEU A 102 -12.71 10.26 12.15
N LYS A 103 -11.75 10.83 12.87
CA LYS A 103 -11.99 11.53 14.13
C LYS A 103 -12.32 13.01 13.95
N LYS A 104 -12.37 13.51 12.71
CA LYS A 104 -12.54 14.94 12.36
C LYS A 104 -11.47 15.85 13.02
N LYS A 105 -10.27 15.30 13.27
CA LYS A 105 -9.10 15.96 13.87
C LYS A 105 -8.08 16.31 12.79
N PHE A 106 -8.45 17.22 11.89
CA PHE A 106 -7.69 17.46 10.66
C PHE A 106 -6.35 18.17 10.92
N PHE A 107 -5.34 17.72 10.18
CA PHE A 107 -4.07 18.45 10.05
C PHE A 107 -4.22 19.62 9.06
N ASN A 108 -3.62 20.76 9.39
CA ASN A 108 -3.48 21.88 8.49
C ASN A 108 -2.40 21.60 7.42
N SER A 109 -2.28 22.50 6.44
CA SER A 109 -1.36 22.33 5.30
C SER A 109 0.11 22.25 5.71
N MET A 110 0.51 23.01 6.74
CA MET A 110 1.88 23.02 7.24
C MET A 110 2.21 21.69 7.94
N GLU A 111 1.30 21.20 8.79
CA GLU A 111 1.46 19.93 9.50
C GLU A 111 1.59 18.76 8.53
N LYS A 112 0.70 18.70 7.51
CA LYS A 112 0.77 17.72 6.43
C LYS A 112 2.11 17.77 5.68
N LYS A 113 2.58 18.98 5.35
CA LYS A 113 3.88 19.17 4.69
C LYS A 113 5.03 18.70 5.56
N SER A 114 5.00 18.97 6.86
CA SER A 114 6.04 18.54 7.81
C SER A 114 6.09 17.02 7.96
N LEU A 115 4.93 16.37 8.06
CA LEU A 115 4.83 14.90 8.06
C LEU A 115 5.38 14.30 6.76
N LEU A 116 5.07 14.86 5.59
CA LEU A 116 5.59 14.37 4.31
C LEU A 116 7.10 14.58 4.17
N GLN A 117 7.62 15.74 4.56
CA GLN A 117 9.04 16.03 4.48
C GLN A 117 9.85 15.12 5.42
N ASN A 118 9.36 14.89 6.65
CA ASN A 118 9.99 13.95 7.56
C ASN A 118 9.94 12.50 7.02
N ALA A 119 8.79 12.08 6.48
CA ALA A 119 8.64 10.77 5.85
C ALA A 119 9.68 10.53 4.74
N TYR A 120 9.85 11.48 3.82
CA TYR A 120 10.84 11.31 2.76
C TYR A 120 12.28 11.39 3.25
N ALA A 121 12.58 12.23 4.25
CA ALA A 121 13.92 12.30 4.83
C ALA A 121 14.31 10.97 5.52
N VAL A 122 13.41 10.40 6.31
CA VAL A 122 13.62 9.09 6.97
C VAL A 122 13.74 7.97 5.95
N TRP A 123 12.92 7.97 4.90
CA TRP A 123 13.02 7.00 3.81
C TRP A 123 14.39 7.04 3.13
N ILE A 124 14.82 8.22 2.67
CA ILE A 124 16.12 8.37 1.99
C ILE A 124 17.24 7.93 2.90
N PHE A 125 17.26 8.41 4.15
CA PHE A 125 18.27 8.01 5.12
C PHE A 125 18.26 6.50 5.38
N SER A 126 17.10 5.85 5.49
CA SER A 126 17.00 4.41 5.71
C SER A 126 17.62 3.59 4.57
N TRP A 127 17.46 4.04 3.32
CA TRP A 127 18.04 3.36 2.15
C TRP A 127 19.54 3.64 2.01
N VAL A 128 19.99 4.86 2.30
CA VAL A 128 21.42 5.20 2.35
C VAL A 128 22.11 4.38 3.44
N LEU A 129 21.51 4.29 4.62
CA LEU A 129 22.04 3.53 5.75
C LEU A 129 22.15 2.03 5.46
N ILE A 130 21.14 1.41 4.85
CA ILE A 130 21.19 -0.03 4.58
C ILE A 130 22.24 -0.37 3.52
N ASN A 131 22.33 0.43 2.46
CA ASN A 131 23.39 0.26 1.47
C ASN A 131 24.75 0.47 2.12
N PHE A 132 24.91 1.52 2.93
CA PHE A 132 26.15 1.78 3.61
C PHE A 132 26.60 0.62 4.50
N SER A 133 25.67 0.04 5.27
CA SER A 133 25.94 -1.03 6.23
C SER A 133 26.23 -2.39 5.57
N LEU A 134 25.72 -2.60 4.35
CA LEU A 134 25.94 -3.84 3.59
C LEU A 134 27.15 -3.75 2.65
N GLN A 135 27.75 -2.57 2.47
CA GLN A 135 28.94 -2.41 1.64
C GLN A 135 30.07 -3.34 2.11
N GLY A 136 30.70 -4.04 1.17
CA GLY A 136 31.77 -5.00 1.46
C GLY A 136 31.27 -6.41 1.82
N ASN A 137 29.97 -6.62 2.03
CA ASN A 137 29.40 -7.93 2.31
C ASN A 137 28.81 -8.56 1.04
N SER A 138 29.24 -9.78 0.71
CA SER A 138 28.58 -10.59 -0.32
C SER A 138 27.25 -11.12 0.23
N THR A 139 26.15 -10.48 -0.15
CA THR A 139 24.80 -10.86 0.27
C THR A 139 24.04 -11.49 -0.89
N LYS A 140 23.23 -12.51 -0.61
CA LYS A 140 22.29 -13.08 -1.58
C LYS A 140 20.85 -12.79 -1.15
N TYR A 141 19.98 -12.55 -2.12
CA TYR A 141 18.55 -12.43 -1.93
C TYR A 141 17.85 -13.47 -2.80
N PHE A 142 17.18 -14.45 -2.17
CA PHE A 142 16.60 -15.61 -2.85
C PHE A 142 17.56 -16.30 -3.82
N GLY A 143 18.79 -16.56 -3.37
CA GLY A 143 19.83 -17.22 -4.17
C GLY A 143 20.54 -16.33 -5.19
N VAL A 144 19.97 -15.17 -5.53
CA VAL A 144 20.54 -14.19 -6.47
C VAL A 144 21.52 -13.25 -5.74
N SER A 145 22.66 -12.95 -6.35
CA SER A 145 23.61 -11.97 -5.80
C SER A 145 22.97 -10.60 -5.67
N TYR A 146 22.93 -10.06 -4.45
CA TYR A 146 22.38 -8.75 -4.17
C TYR A 146 23.38 -7.65 -4.55
N PHE A 147 22.94 -6.68 -5.36
CA PHE A 147 23.78 -5.54 -5.70
C PHE A 147 23.64 -4.44 -4.63
N VAL A 148 24.70 -4.21 -3.86
CA VAL A 148 24.79 -3.10 -2.91
C VAL A 148 25.26 -1.85 -3.65
N VAL A 149 24.51 -0.75 -3.56
CA VAL A 149 24.94 0.53 -4.12
C VAL A 149 26.00 1.12 -3.21
N PRO A 150 27.20 1.47 -3.71
CA PRO A 150 28.24 2.04 -2.88
C PRO A 150 27.83 3.45 -2.41
N ILE A 151 27.92 3.69 -1.09
CA ILE A 151 27.54 4.93 -0.43
C ILE A 151 28.80 5.55 0.21
N PRO A 152 29.22 6.74 -0.23
CA PRO A 152 30.33 7.44 0.43
C PRO A 152 29.87 8.01 1.78
N VAL A 153 30.82 8.14 2.71
CA VAL A 153 30.55 8.60 4.10
C VAL A 153 29.87 9.98 4.13
N TRP A 154 30.23 10.89 3.22
CA TRP A 154 29.62 12.22 3.16
C TRP A 154 28.12 12.16 2.84
N LEU A 155 27.68 11.20 2.01
CA LEU A 155 26.26 11.06 1.65
C LEU A 155 25.47 10.48 2.83
N LEU A 156 26.07 9.55 3.57
CA LEU A 156 25.51 9.08 4.84
C LEU A 156 25.35 10.25 5.84
N ALA A 157 26.39 11.07 6.01
CA ALA A 157 26.35 12.20 6.93
C ALA A 157 25.27 13.23 6.55
N ILE A 158 25.20 13.64 5.27
CA ILE A 158 24.19 14.60 4.81
C ILE A 158 22.77 14.05 4.98
N SER A 159 22.54 12.78 4.64
CA SER A 159 21.22 12.16 4.80
C SER A 159 20.82 12.01 6.28
N ALA A 160 21.77 11.71 7.17
CA ALA A 160 21.55 11.66 8.62
C ALA A 160 21.21 13.05 9.21
N VAL A 161 21.94 14.10 8.82
CA VAL A 161 21.66 15.48 9.22
C VAL A 161 20.29 15.93 8.72
N GLY A 162 19.98 15.65 7.44
CA GLY A 162 18.68 15.96 6.86
C GLY A 162 17.53 15.24 7.58
N CYS A 163 17.68 13.94 7.85
CA CYS A 163 16.73 13.17 8.64
C CYS A 163 16.49 13.80 10.02
N THR A 164 17.57 14.08 10.75
CA THR A 164 17.52 14.70 12.09
C THR A 164 16.81 16.04 12.06
N TRP A 165 17.17 16.92 11.11
CA TRP A 165 16.54 18.23 10.95
C TRP A 165 15.02 18.14 10.76
N PHE A 166 14.56 17.30 9.83
CA PHE A 166 13.13 17.14 9.58
C PHE A 166 12.40 16.42 10.73
N SER A 167 13.07 15.51 11.44
CA SER A 167 12.54 14.87 12.65
C SER A 167 12.35 15.87 13.79
N CYS A 168 13.35 16.72 14.07
CA CYS A 168 13.26 17.77 15.07
C CYS A 168 12.16 18.78 14.71
N ARG A 169 12.07 19.18 13.44
CA ARG A 169 10.98 20.05 12.99
C ARG A 169 9.61 19.42 13.17
N LEU A 170 9.44 18.14 12.85
CA LEU A 170 8.17 17.44 13.07
C LEU A 170 7.83 17.37 14.56
N LEU A 171 8.81 17.07 15.41
CA LEU A 171 8.62 17.02 16.86
C LEU A 171 8.10 18.37 17.38
N LEU A 172 8.69 19.49 16.96
CA LEU A 172 8.23 20.82 17.33
C LEU A 172 6.78 21.08 16.90
N VAL A 173 6.40 20.62 15.71
CA VAL A 173 5.03 20.74 15.19
C VAL A 173 4.05 19.91 16.03
N LEU A 174 4.41 18.67 16.36
CA LEU A 174 3.57 17.80 17.18
C LEU A 174 3.44 18.31 18.62
N VAL A 175 4.53 18.83 19.22
CA VAL A 175 4.50 19.43 20.57
C VAL A 175 3.63 20.68 20.59
N ARG A 176 3.76 21.58 19.60
CA ARG A 176 2.89 22.76 19.48
C ARG A 176 1.42 22.35 19.34
N ARG A 177 1.15 21.33 18.52
CA ARG A 177 -0.21 20.82 18.32
C ARG A 177 -0.76 20.16 19.58
N PHE A 178 0.05 19.42 20.32
CA PHE A 178 -0.35 18.80 21.58
C PHE A 178 -0.70 19.81 22.67
N ARG A 179 -0.04 20.98 22.65
CA ARG A 179 -0.33 22.10 23.55
C ARG A 179 -1.48 23.01 23.07
N SER A 180 -2.03 22.76 21.89
CA SER A 180 -3.17 23.52 21.37
C SER A 180 -4.49 22.86 21.74
N ASP A 181 -5.58 23.63 21.68
CA ASP A 181 -6.93 23.13 21.95
C ASP A 181 -7.44 22.13 20.89
N VAL A 182 -6.73 21.98 19.76
CA VAL A 182 -7.13 21.08 18.69
C VAL A 182 -6.49 19.70 18.87
N PRO A 183 -7.27 18.66 19.23
CA PRO A 183 -6.73 17.38 19.63
C PRO A 183 -6.00 16.66 18.49
N LEU A 184 -4.93 15.92 18.84
CA LEU A 184 -4.18 15.07 17.91
C LEU A 184 -4.92 13.75 17.61
N PRO A 185 -4.87 13.25 16.36
CA PRO A 185 -5.21 11.87 16.04
C PRO A 185 -4.08 10.94 16.50
N VAL A 186 -4.05 10.64 17.80
CA VAL A 186 -2.93 9.93 18.47
C VAL A 186 -2.60 8.60 17.80
N ASN A 187 -3.60 7.76 17.50
CA ASN A 187 -3.36 6.44 16.91
C ASN A 187 -2.70 6.56 15.53
N GLY A 188 -3.17 7.51 14.70
CA GLY A 188 -2.57 7.77 13.40
C GLY A 188 -1.13 8.30 13.48
N VAL A 189 -0.85 9.17 14.46
CA VAL A 189 0.50 9.68 14.70
C VAL A 189 1.43 8.59 15.23
N VAL A 190 0.97 7.74 16.14
CA VAL A 190 1.74 6.59 16.63
C VAL A 190 2.04 5.63 15.49
N ALA A 191 1.05 5.27 14.66
CA ALA A 191 1.26 4.43 13.48
C ALA A 191 2.32 5.03 12.54
N TYR A 192 2.23 6.34 12.27
CA TYR A 192 3.23 7.07 11.49
C TYR A 192 4.64 6.96 12.09
N LEU A 193 4.81 7.27 13.39
CA LEU A 193 6.12 7.26 14.04
C LEU A 193 6.72 5.85 14.11
N VAL A 194 5.90 4.83 14.41
CA VAL A 194 6.32 3.43 14.43
C VAL A 194 6.80 2.99 13.05
N THR A 195 6.05 3.31 11.99
CA THR A 195 6.45 2.96 10.62
C THR A 195 7.76 3.64 10.22
N LEU A 196 7.98 4.90 10.59
CA LEU A 196 9.20 5.62 10.20
C LEU A 196 10.42 5.21 11.03
N TYR A 197 10.33 5.21 12.35
CA TYR A 197 11.50 5.09 13.22
C TYR A 197 11.74 3.66 13.69
N VAL A 198 10.67 2.90 13.96
CA VAL A 198 10.82 1.50 14.36
C VAL A 198 11.02 0.66 13.11
N TRP A 199 10.11 0.68 12.14
CA TRP A 199 10.21 -0.26 11.02
C TRP A 199 11.37 0.06 10.07
N LEU A 200 11.63 1.33 9.74
CA LEU A 200 12.67 1.64 8.75
C LEU A 200 14.06 1.82 9.34
N LEU A 201 14.22 2.17 10.62
CA LEU A 201 15.54 2.42 11.21
C LEU A 201 15.99 1.36 12.20
N PHE A 202 15.08 0.59 12.81
CA PHE A 202 15.47 -0.54 13.66
C PHE A 202 15.91 -1.73 12.82
N ARG A 203 17.07 -2.33 13.14
CA ARG A 203 17.75 -3.30 12.27
C ARG A 203 17.94 -4.69 12.90
N ASP A 204 17.14 -5.04 13.89
CA ASP A 204 17.15 -6.41 14.41
C ASP A 204 16.62 -7.41 13.36
N PRO A 205 17.37 -8.49 13.03
CA PRO A 205 16.97 -9.44 11.99
C PRO A 205 15.62 -10.12 12.24
N ILE A 206 15.27 -10.37 13.51
CA ILE A 206 13.99 -11.02 13.85
C ILE A 206 12.87 -9.99 13.73
N ALA A 207 13.07 -8.78 14.26
CA ALA A 207 12.10 -7.69 14.18
C ALA A 207 11.72 -7.34 12.73
N ILE A 208 12.68 -7.39 11.80
CA ILE A 208 12.43 -7.11 10.37
C ILE A 208 11.40 -8.08 9.77
N LEU A 209 11.35 -9.34 10.21
CA LEU A 209 10.38 -10.33 9.72
C LEU A 209 8.94 -10.03 10.15
N TRP A 210 8.78 -9.27 11.24
CA TRP A 210 7.48 -8.82 11.74
C TRP A 210 6.94 -7.60 11.00
N ILE A 211 7.79 -6.82 10.35
CA ILE A 211 7.37 -5.58 9.69
C ILE A 211 6.36 -5.85 8.58
N PRO A 212 6.57 -6.79 7.63
CA PRO A 212 5.58 -7.09 6.61
C PRO A 212 4.24 -7.54 7.22
N LEU A 213 4.28 -8.35 8.28
CA LEU A 213 3.07 -8.78 8.98
C LEU A 213 2.25 -7.58 9.50
N PHE A 214 2.87 -6.70 10.29
CA PHE A 214 2.16 -5.54 10.86
C PHE A 214 1.72 -4.53 9.81
N HIS A 215 2.54 -4.35 8.77
CA HIS A 215 2.19 -3.56 7.60
C HIS A 215 0.91 -4.09 6.93
N SER A 216 0.84 -5.39 6.68
CA SER A 216 -0.33 -6.04 6.08
C SER A 216 -1.55 -5.97 6.98
N LEU A 217 -1.42 -6.13 8.30
CA LEU A 217 -2.56 -6.01 9.22
C LEU A 217 -3.18 -4.61 9.21
N GLN A 218 -2.34 -3.57 9.23
CA GLN A 218 -2.81 -2.18 9.09
C GLN A 218 -3.57 -1.99 7.78
N TYR A 219 -3.00 -2.48 6.68
CA TYR A 219 -3.60 -2.37 5.37
C TYR A 219 -4.94 -3.12 5.25
N LEU A 220 -4.98 -4.37 5.69
CA LEU A 220 -6.18 -5.21 5.64
C LEU A 220 -7.32 -4.55 6.40
N THR A 221 -7.06 -3.89 7.53
CA THR A 221 -8.10 -3.14 8.26
C THR A 221 -8.79 -2.09 7.36
N VAL A 222 -8.02 -1.39 6.53
CA VAL A 222 -8.53 -0.38 5.58
C VAL A 222 -9.29 -1.05 4.43
N VAL A 223 -8.70 -2.09 3.83
CA VAL A 223 -9.30 -2.83 2.71
C VAL A 223 -10.61 -3.50 3.07
N TRP A 224 -10.67 -4.16 4.22
CA TRP A 224 -11.85 -4.88 4.65
C TRP A 224 -12.98 -3.91 4.98
N ARG A 225 -12.69 -2.79 5.64
CA ARG A 225 -13.67 -1.72 5.82
C ARG A 225 -14.22 -1.22 4.49
N PHE A 226 -13.34 -0.87 3.55
CA PHE A 226 -13.74 -0.42 2.22
C PHE A 226 -14.63 -1.45 1.51
N LYS A 227 -14.23 -2.72 1.53
CA LYS A 227 -14.93 -3.80 0.83
C LYS A 227 -16.29 -4.11 1.44
N ILE A 228 -16.39 -4.15 2.77
CA ILE A 228 -17.64 -4.34 3.51
C ILE A 228 -18.60 -3.21 3.15
N ASN A 229 -18.17 -1.96 3.27
CA ASN A 229 -19.02 -0.80 2.96
C ASN A 229 -19.51 -0.80 1.51
N LYS A 230 -18.63 -1.16 0.56
CA LYS A 230 -19.02 -1.31 -0.85
C LYS A 230 -20.10 -2.37 -1.04
N ILE A 231 -19.90 -3.57 -0.48
CA ILE A 231 -20.87 -4.67 -0.59
C ILE A 231 -22.21 -4.28 0.05
N THR A 232 -22.19 -3.65 1.23
CA THR A 232 -23.42 -3.23 1.94
C THR A 232 -24.17 -2.12 1.21
N SER A 233 -23.47 -1.26 0.46
CA SER A 233 -24.12 -0.21 -0.35
C SER A 233 -24.88 -0.77 -1.56
N GLU A 234 -24.52 -1.96 -2.04
CA GLU A 234 -25.12 -2.61 -3.21
C GLU A 234 -26.36 -3.42 -2.80
N ARG A 235 -27.47 -2.72 -2.54
CA ARG A 235 -28.73 -3.27 -1.98
C ARG A 235 -29.46 -4.29 -2.87
N SER A 236 -29.10 -4.40 -4.15
CA SER A 236 -29.81 -5.20 -5.16
C SER A 236 -29.15 -6.55 -5.50
N SER A 237 -28.08 -6.94 -4.81
CA SER A 237 -27.41 -8.21 -5.10
C SER A 237 -28.22 -9.41 -4.57
N PRO A 238 -28.48 -10.44 -5.39
CA PRO A 238 -29.16 -11.66 -4.93
C PRO A 238 -28.26 -12.53 -4.03
N VAL A 239 -26.98 -12.20 -3.92
CA VAL A 239 -25.96 -12.98 -3.18
C VAL A 239 -25.70 -12.35 -1.82
N SER A 240 -25.69 -13.17 -0.77
CA SER A 240 -25.51 -12.66 0.60
C SER A 240 -24.18 -11.90 0.78
N PRO A 241 -24.16 -10.78 1.52
CA PRO A 241 -22.94 -10.01 1.78
C PRO A 241 -21.81 -10.85 2.37
N VAL A 242 -22.13 -11.77 3.28
CA VAL A 242 -21.17 -12.68 3.92
C VAL A 242 -20.48 -13.56 2.88
N TYR A 243 -21.24 -14.15 1.97
CA TYR A 243 -20.68 -15.00 0.92
C TYR A 243 -19.79 -14.22 -0.04
N ARG A 244 -20.17 -12.98 -0.40
CA ARG A 244 -19.35 -12.10 -1.24
C ARG A 244 -18.01 -11.72 -0.58
N ILE A 245 -18.03 -11.50 0.74
CA ILE A 245 -16.82 -11.26 1.53
C ILE A 245 -15.96 -12.53 1.60
N ALA A 246 -16.57 -13.69 1.84
CA ALA A 246 -15.87 -14.97 1.88
C ALA A 246 -15.18 -15.30 0.56
N ILE A 247 -15.86 -15.09 -0.58
CA ILE A 247 -15.26 -15.23 -1.91
C ILE A 247 -14.10 -14.25 -2.10
N PHE A 248 -14.29 -12.98 -1.72
CA PHE A 248 -13.23 -11.99 -1.85
C PHE A 248 -11.97 -12.42 -1.08
N ALA A 249 -12.14 -12.91 0.15
CA ALA A 249 -11.08 -13.47 0.97
C ALA A 249 -10.43 -14.69 0.31
N ALA A 250 -11.23 -15.70 -0.04
CA ALA A 250 -10.75 -16.95 -0.64
C ALA A 250 -9.94 -16.72 -1.92
N ILE A 251 -10.42 -15.84 -2.80
CA ILE A 251 -9.69 -15.45 -4.01
C ILE A 251 -8.39 -14.73 -3.65
N GLY A 252 -8.39 -13.83 -2.65
CA GLY A 252 -7.18 -13.15 -2.21
C GLY A 252 -6.11 -14.11 -1.69
N PHE A 253 -6.50 -15.07 -0.84
CA PHE A 253 -5.58 -16.11 -0.35
C PHE A 253 -5.06 -16.99 -1.49
N GLY A 254 -5.97 -17.47 -2.36
CA GLY A 254 -5.60 -18.32 -3.49
C GLY A 254 -4.66 -17.62 -4.47
N LEU A 255 -4.99 -16.41 -4.92
CA LEU A 255 -4.15 -15.63 -5.82
C LEU A 255 -2.82 -15.25 -5.17
N GLY A 256 -2.82 -14.88 -3.88
CA GLY A 256 -1.61 -14.57 -3.14
C GLY A 256 -0.65 -15.77 -3.10
N TYR A 257 -1.15 -16.95 -2.72
CA TYR A 257 -0.34 -18.17 -2.70
C TYR A 257 0.17 -18.55 -4.10
N MET A 258 -0.70 -18.51 -5.11
CA MET A 258 -0.32 -18.84 -6.47
C MET A 258 0.76 -17.91 -7.02
N ALA A 259 0.62 -16.59 -6.81
CA ALA A 259 1.54 -15.59 -7.37
C ALA A 259 2.91 -15.58 -6.68
N PHE A 260 2.97 -15.76 -5.36
CA PHE A 260 4.23 -15.71 -4.61
C PHE A 260 4.99 -17.03 -4.56
N TRP A 261 4.30 -18.17 -4.69
CA TRP A 261 4.91 -19.49 -4.51
C TRP A 261 4.71 -20.38 -5.73
N ARG A 262 3.47 -20.81 -5.98
CA ARG A 262 3.25 -21.94 -6.89
C ARG A 262 3.61 -21.64 -8.34
N PHE A 263 3.25 -20.46 -8.83
CA PHE A 263 3.53 -20.04 -10.20
C PHE A 263 5.04 -19.81 -10.45
N PRO A 264 5.77 -19.04 -9.62
CA PRO A 264 7.22 -18.92 -9.81
C PRO A 264 7.97 -20.23 -9.69
N GLU A 265 7.62 -21.11 -8.74
CA GLU A 265 8.23 -22.43 -8.61
C GLU A 265 8.03 -23.28 -9.87
N TRP A 266 6.82 -23.24 -10.44
CA TRP A 266 6.55 -23.92 -11.70
C TRP A 266 7.42 -23.38 -12.83
N LEU A 267 7.62 -22.06 -12.92
CA LEU A 267 8.51 -21.46 -13.92
C LEU A 267 9.98 -21.87 -13.70
N ASP A 268 10.47 -21.84 -12.46
CA ASP A 268 11.84 -22.25 -12.12
C ASP A 268 12.14 -23.73 -12.45
N ALA A 269 11.10 -24.57 -12.42
CA ALA A 269 11.19 -25.99 -12.79
C ALA A 269 11.08 -26.25 -14.30
N ASN A 270 10.33 -25.43 -15.04
CA ASN A 270 9.95 -25.73 -16.43
C ASN A 270 10.59 -24.81 -17.48
N VAL A 271 11.14 -23.66 -17.08
CA VAL A 271 11.80 -22.72 -18.00
C VAL A 271 13.30 -22.83 -17.85
N SER A 272 14.00 -23.03 -18.97
CA SER A 272 15.46 -23.09 -19.01
C SER A 272 16.08 -21.71 -18.84
N TYR A 273 17.04 -21.60 -17.92
CA TYR A 273 17.90 -20.44 -17.74
C TYR A 273 19.20 -20.87 -17.05
N ASN A 274 20.20 -19.99 -17.02
CA ASN A 274 21.50 -20.30 -16.44
C ASN A 274 21.45 -20.28 -14.90
N LYS A 275 21.22 -21.45 -14.29
CA LYS A 275 21.13 -21.64 -12.84
C LYS A 275 22.46 -21.46 -12.12
N GLU A 276 23.59 -21.59 -12.80
CA GLU A 276 24.91 -21.33 -12.23
C GLU A 276 25.11 -19.83 -11.95
N ILE A 277 24.62 -18.98 -12.85
CA ILE A 277 24.69 -17.52 -12.72
C ILE A 277 23.63 -16.98 -11.76
N PHE A 278 22.38 -17.42 -11.89
CA PHE A 278 21.24 -16.79 -11.22
C PHE A 278 20.72 -17.57 -10.00
N GLY A 279 21.22 -18.77 -9.75
CA GLY A 279 20.68 -19.69 -8.75
C GLY A 279 19.42 -20.42 -9.23
N PRO A 280 18.83 -21.31 -8.40
CA PRO A 280 17.72 -22.17 -8.82
C PRO A 280 16.32 -21.51 -8.72
N SER A 281 16.26 -20.24 -8.30
CA SER A 281 15.01 -19.54 -7.91
C SER A 281 14.86 -18.17 -8.57
N ALA A 282 15.30 -18.04 -9.83
CA ALA A 282 15.26 -16.77 -10.55
C ALA A 282 13.83 -16.29 -10.81
N PHE A 283 12.89 -17.18 -11.15
CA PHE A 283 11.49 -16.78 -11.36
C PHE A 283 10.79 -16.46 -10.04
N PHE A 284 11.12 -17.17 -8.96
CA PHE A 284 10.72 -16.77 -7.61
C PHE A 284 11.19 -15.34 -7.30
N TYR A 285 12.47 -15.04 -7.52
CA TYR A 285 13.00 -13.69 -7.37
C TYR A 285 12.23 -12.67 -8.21
N ILE A 286 12.03 -12.92 -9.51
CA ILE A 286 11.30 -12.02 -10.42
C ILE A 286 9.89 -11.74 -9.93
N SER A 287 9.14 -12.78 -9.55
CA SER A 287 7.77 -12.64 -9.05
C SER A 287 7.73 -11.78 -7.79
N TRP A 288 8.63 -12.01 -6.84
CA TRP A 288 8.71 -11.21 -5.62
C TRP A 288 9.03 -9.74 -5.92
N ILE A 289 10.04 -9.46 -6.74
CA ILE A 289 10.40 -8.07 -7.12
C ILE A 289 9.22 -7.40 -7.82
N PHE A 290 8.62 -8.07 -8.81
CA PHE A 290 7.52 -7.54 -9.59
C PHE A 290 6.31 -7.20 -8.72
N ILE A 291 5.83 -8.16 -7.93
CA ILE A 291 4.61 -7.99 -7.13
C ILE A 291 4.82 -6.87 -6.12
N ASN A 292 5.97 -6.84 -5.43
CA ASN A 292 6.28 -5.79 -4.46
C ASN A 292 6.29 -4.41 -5.13
N ILE A 293 7.12 -4.20 -6.17
CA ILE A 293 7.23 -2.90 -6.83
C ILE A 293 5.88 -2.47 -7.38
N HIS A 294 5.20 -3.32 -8.14
CA HIS A 294 3.93 -2.96 -8.79
C HIS A 294 2.85 -2.63 -7.76
N HIS A 295 2.75 -3.39 -6.67
CA HIS A 295 1.84 -3.11 -5.58
C HIS A 295 2.09 -1.74 -4.94
N TYR A 296 3.34 -1.35 -4.70
CA TYR A 296 3.65 -0.01 -4.16
C TYR A 296 3.07 1.10 -5.04
N PHE A 297 3.16 0.94 -6.36
CA PHE A 297 2.56 1.88 -7.30
C PHE A 297 1.04 1.84 -7.29
N ILE A 298 0.42 0.65 -7.23
CA ILE A 298 -1.04 0.47 -7.09
C ILE A 298 -1.56 1.24 -5.88
N ASP A 299 -0.96 1.04 -4.72
CA ASP A 299 -1.40 1.64 -3.46
C ASP A 299 -1.23 3.17 -3.48
N SER A 300 -0.18 3.67 -4.13
CA SER A 300 0.09 5.10 -4.25
C SER A 300 -0.98 5.89 -5.04
N ILE A 301 -1.85 5.18 -5.77
CA ILE A 301 -2.91 5.77 -6.60
C ILE A 301 -4.31 5.38 -6.12
N MET A 302 -4.48 4.15 -5.63
CA MET A 302 -5.77 3.63 -5.21
C MET A 302 -6.35 4.41 -4.03
N TRP A 303 -5.55 4.73 -3.02
CA TRP A 303 -5.99 5.37 -1.76
C TRP A 303 -6.01 6.89 -1.77
N ARG A 304 -5.92 7.52 -2.95
CA ARG A 304 -5.88 8.98 -3.07
C ARG A 304 -7.26 9.61 -2.81
N LYS A 305 -7.26 10.81 -2.22
CA LYS A 305 -8.47 11.63 -1.98
C LYS A 305 -9.35 11.85 -3.23
N GLY A 306 -8.74 11.94 -4.41
CA GLY A 306 -9.47 12.11 -5.68
C GLY A 306 -10.15 10.85 -6.21
N ASN A 307 -9.97 9.71 -5.54
CA ASN A 307 -10.67 8.48 -5.89
C ASN A 307 -12.06 8.47 -5.24
N MET A 308 -13.10 8.67 -6.05
CA MET A 308 -14.49 8.74 -5.59
C MET A 308 -14.92 7.48 -4.83
N ASP A 309 -14.47 6.31 -5.26
CA ASP A 309 -14.82 5.05 -4.57
C ASP A 309 -14.25 5.04 -3.14
N VAL A 310 -13.04 5.57 -2.93
CA VAL A 310 -12.43 5.67 -1.60
C VAL A 310 -13.19 6.66 -0.73
N MET A 311 -13.58 7.81 -1.29
CA MET A 311 -14.39 8.78 -0.56
C MET A 311 -15.72 8.16 -0.09
N GLN A 312 -16.42 7.50 -1.01
CA GLN A 312 -17.73 6.89 -0.77
C GLN A 312 -17.68 5.70 0.19
N TYR A 313 -16.71 4.79 0.04
CA TYR A 313 -16.73 3.52 0.78
C TYR A 313 -15.80 3.50 1.99
N LEU A 314 -14.82 4.40 2.10
CA LEU A 314 -13.92 4.46 3.25
C LEU A 314 -14.29 5.56 4.25
N PHE A 315 -14.71 6.73 3.78
CA PHE A 315 -14.90 7.92 4.62
C PHE A 315 -16.36 8.27 4.87
N GLU A 316 -17.24 8.10 3.88
CA GLU A 316 -18.67 8.33 4.08
C GLU A 316 -19.27 7.16 4.89
N SER A 317 -19.96 7.49 6.00
CA SER A 317 -20.80 6.50 6.68
C SER A 317 -21.91 6.08 5.72
N PRO A 318 -22.35 4.80 5.71
CA PRO A 318 -23.58 4.43 5.01
C PRO A 318 -24.74 5.14 5.71
N VAL A 319 -25.08 6.34 5.25
CA VAL A 319 -26.29 7.02 5.68
C VAL A 319 -27.44 6.12 5.24
N PRO A 320 -28.31 5.65 6.16
CA PRO A 320 -29.59 5.13 5.74
C PRO A 320 -30.30 6.30 5.08
N ILE A 321 -30.41 6.31 3.75
CA ILE A 321 -31.38 7.17 3.08
C ILE A 321 -32.74 6.69 3.60
N VAL A 322 -33.24 7.37 4.63
CA VAL A 322 -34.62 7.26 5.05
C VAL A 322 -35.42 7.76 3.84
N ALA A 323 -36.12 6.83 3.18
CA ALA A 323 -37.04 7.19 2.11
C ALA A 323 -37.95 8.31 2.62
N PRO A 324 -38.21 9.37 1.84
CA PRO A 324 -39.14 10.41 2.26
C PRO A 324 -40.46 9.70 2.56
N LYS A 325 -40.93 9.79 3.81
CA LYS A 325 -42.28 9.38 4.18
C LYS A 325 -43.20 10.09 3.19
N GLY A 326 -43.90 9.30 2.37
CA GLY A 326 -44.82 9.83 1.37
C GLY A 326 -45.71 10.87 2.01
N LYS A 327 -45.74 12.07 1.42
CA LYS A 327 -46.87 12.97 1.62
C LYS A 327 -48.11 12.14 1.29
N LYS A 328 -48.97 11.93 2.28
CA LYS A 328 -50.35 11.56 2.01
C LYS A 328 -50.94 12.72 1.21
N ASP A 329 -51.27 12.46 -0.04
CA ASP A 329 -52.12 13.34 -0.83
C ASP A 329 -53.46 13.48 -0.09
N CYS A 330 -53.66 14.64 0.53
CA CYS A 330 -54.99 15.12 0.88
C CYS A 330 -55.58 15.74 -0.38
N SER A 331 -56.15 14.89 -1.24
CA SER A 331 -57.08 15.31 -2.28
C SER A 331 -58.37 14.50 -2.11
N SER A 332 -59.28 15.02 -1.30
CA SER A 332 -60.68 14.66 -1.31
C SER A 332 -61.45 15.88 -1.82
N PRO A 333 -62.35 15.74 -2.81
CA PRO A 333 -63.14 16.84 -3.32
C PRO A 333 -64.37 17.03 -2.42
N GLU A 334 -64.47 18.16 -1.72
CA GLU A 334 -65.75 18.60 -1.16
C GLU A 334 -66.47 19.48 -2.18
N THR A 335 -67.50 18.87 -2.76
CA THR A 335 -68.62 19.49 -3.45
C THR A 335 -69.31 20.49 -2.53
N GLY A 336 -69.54 21.72 -3.02
CA GLY A 336 -70.09 22.80 -2.22
C GLY A 336 -71.58 22.75 -1.95
N VAL A 337 -72.04 23.67 -1.08
CA VAL A 337 -73.38 24.27 -1.10
C VAL A 337 -73.27 25.69 -0.54
N VAL A 338 -73.89 26.62 -1.28
CA VAL A 338 -74.08 28.05 -0.98
C VAL A 338 -75.27 28.24 -0.02
N THR A 339 -75.08 29.02 1.03
CA THR A 339 -76.09 29.82 1.78
C THR A 339 -75.26 30.85 2.56
N THR A 340 -75.46 32.17 2.57
CA THR A 340 -76.51 33.11 2.14
C THR A 340 -75.84 34.42 1.75
#